data_AF-A0A960YRG2-F1
#
_entry.id   AF-A0A960YRG2-F1
#
_cell.length_a   1.000
_cell.length_b   1.000
_cell.length_c   1.000
_cell.angle_alpha   90.00
_cell.angle_beta   90.00
_cell.angle_gamma   90.00
#
_symmetry.space_group_name_H-M   'P 1'
#
loop_
_entity.id
_entity.type
_entity.pdbx_description
1 polymer ?
#
loop_
_entity_poly.entity_id
_entity_poly.type
_entity_poly.pdbx_seq_one_letter_code
_entity_poly.pdbx_strand_id
1 'polypeptide(L)'
;MKRILQELPVWFSKGFFVGLGFAFAISITSLLAVTISGTINTFASGDVVSASKINENFSSLESAIKGIPLGTYCGSSSASTGNAGSYTAIKALCTTACGNSNAHVCTGHEMALSQQNGVAIPAITLWTVSYLQVDNAGALVSDCNGWTSNSAAVYGPIHNISGYGGKGGCNASLGFACCL
;
A
#
# COMPACT_ATOMS: atom_id res chain seq x y z
N MET A 1 53.78 13.53 25.45
CA MET A 1 52.99 12.86 24.39
C MET A 1 51.87 11.99 24.98
N LYS A 2 50.99 12.60 25.79
CA LYS A 2 49.75 12.05 26.34
C LYS A 2 48.84 13.26 26.60
N ARG A 3 47.57 13.20 26.21
CA ARG A 3 46.50 14.24 26.33
C ARG A 3 46.10 15.00 25.05
N ILE A 4 45.57 14.33 24.01
CA ILE A 4 44.64 14.95 23.03
C ILE A 4 43.62 13.91 22.50
N LEU A 5 43.10 12.98 23.32
CA LEU A 5 42.12 11.98 22.85
C LEU A 5 40.99 11.68 23.85
N GLN A 6 40.56 12.64 24.68
CA GLN A 6 39.51 12.38 25.68
C GLN A 6 38.29 13.30 25.67
N GLU A 7 38.11 14.16 24.65
CA GLU A 7 36.96 15.06 24.59
C GLU A 7 36.33 15.00 23.18
N LEU A 8 35.80 13.82 22.79
CA LEU A 8 34.79 13.77 21.73
C LEU A 8 33.43 14.04 22.40
N PRO A 9 32.74 15.14 22.06
CA PRO A 9 31.52 15.53 22.74
C PRO A 9 30.45 14.44 22.57
N VAL A 10 29.91 13.98 23.71
CA VAL A 10 28.84 12.97 23.88
C VAL A 10 27.57 13.28 23.07
N TRP A 11 27.47 14.48 22.51
CA TRP A 11 26.37 14.91 21.65
C TRP A 11 26.46 14.34 20.22
N PHE A 12 27.67 14.06 19.72
CA PHE A 12 27.87 13.53 18.37
C PHE A 12 27.43 12.06 18.26
N SER A 13 27.59 11.28 19.33
CA SER A 13 27.15 9.89 19.36
C SER A 13 25.62 9.77 19.39
N LYS A 14 24.91 10.63 20.13
CA LYS A 14 23.44 10.57 20.24
C LYS A 14 22.72 10.92 18.93
N GLY A 15 23.22 11.90 18.16
CA GLY A 15 22.65 12.24 16.85
C GLY A 15 22.87 11.15 15.80
N PHE A 16 24.04 10.49 15.82
CA PHE A 16 24.38 9.43 14.89
C PHE A 16 23.52 8.17 15.08
N PHE A 17 23.27 7.74 16.33
CA PHE A 17 22.42 6.57 16.60
C PHE A 17 20.94 6.80 16.26
N VAL A 18 20.42 8.03 16.43
CA VAL A 18 19.04 8.37 16.04
C VAL A 18 18.90 8.43 14.51
N GLY A 19 19.89 8.98 13.80
CA GLY A 19 19.91 8.98 12.33
C GLY A 19 19.99 7.57 11.71
N LEU A 20 20.78 6.68 12.31
CA LEU A 20 20.91 5.29 11.87
C LEU A 20 19.62 4.49 12.10
N GLY A 21 18.94 4.73 13.22
CA GLY A 21 17.63 4.13 13.51
C GLY A 21 16.53 4.57 12.55
N PHE A 22 16.52 5.84 12.15
CA PHE A 22 15.56 6.38 11.18
C PHE A 22 15.81 5.87 9.76
N ALA A 23 17.09 5.75 9.36
CA ALA A 23 17.47 5.14 8.08
C ALA A 23 17.09 3.66 8.02
N PHE A 24 17.31 2.89 9.09
CA PHE A 24 16.84 1.51 9.16
C PHE A 24 15.31 1.43 9.15
N ALA A 25 14.60 2.27 9.92
CA ALA A 25 13.14 2.27 9.93
C ALA A 25 12.54 2.55 8.53
N ILE A 26 13.08 3.52 7.78
CA ILE A 26 12.64 3.81 6.40
C ILE A 26 13.02 2.70 5.43
N SER A 27 14.17 2.06 5.63
CA SER A 27 14.61 0.90 4.83
C SER A 27 13.69 -0.31 5.03
N ILE A 28 13.25 -0.55 6.27
CA ILE A 28 12.40 -1.69 6.61
C ILE A 28 10.94 -1.43 6.19
N THR A 29 10.43 -0.20 6.27
CA THR A 29 9.08 0.13 5.78
C THR A 29 8.95 0.15 4.25
N SER A 30 10.07 0.11 3.52
CA SER A 30 10.09 0.03 2.05
C SER A 30 10.33 -1.39 1.53
N LEU A 31 10.69 -2.33 2.41
CA LEU A 31 10.71 -3.76 2.11
C LEU A 31 9.37 -4.37 2.55
N LEU A 32 8.35 -4.28 1.70
CA LEU A 32 7.56 -5.48 1.49
C LEU A 32 8.55 -6.49 0.89
N ALA A 33 9.18 -7.29 1.74
CA ALA A 33 10.02 -8.37 1.28
C ALA A 33 9.12 -9.38 0.58
N VAL A 34 9.00 -9.25 -0.75
CA VAL A 34 8.51 -10.34 -1.59
C VAL A 34 9.44 -11.50 -1.31
N THR A 35 8.96 -12.46 -0.52
CA THR A 35 9.78 -13.58 -0.10
C THR A 35 9.89 -14.47 -1.32
N ILE A 36 11.01 -14.39 -2.03
CA ILE A 36 11.30 -15.27 -3.14
C ILE A 36 11.61 -16.62 -2.50
N SER A 37 10.67 -17.56 -2.53
CA SER A 37 10.83 -18.90 -1.97
C SER A 37 11.79 -19.78 -2.79
N GLY A 38 12.55 -19.19 -3.72
CA GLY A 38 13.49 -19.85 -4.61
C GLY A 38 14.84 -19.12 -4.68
N THR A 39 15.87 -19.83 -5.12
CA THR A 39 17.21 -19.28 -5.33
C THR A 39 17.24 -18.47 -6.62
N ILE A 40 17.50 -17.16 -6.55
CA ILE A 40 17.87 -16.39 -7.74
C ILE A 40 19.35 -16.63 -8.02
N ASN A 41 19.65 -17.22 -9.18
CA ASN A 41 21.00 -17.31 -9.71
C ASN A 41 21.52 -15.89 -9.98
N THR A 42 22.58 -15.49 -9.29
CA THR A 42 23.34 -14.27 -9.60
C THR A 42 24.45 -14.62 -10.58
N PHE A 43 24.61 -13.83 -11.64
CA PHE A 43 25.64 -14.06 -12.66
C PHE A 43 26.82 -13.11 -12.44
N ALA A 44 28.04 -13.64 -12.44
CA ALA A 44 29.26 -12.85 -12.41
C ALA A 44 29.80 -12.60 -13.83
N SER A 45 30.67 -11.59 -13.97
CA SER A 45 31.35 -11.33 -15.24
C SER A 45 32.21 -12.54 -15.63
N GLY A 46 32.03 -13.02 -16.86
CA GLY A 46 32.71 -14.22 -17.39
C GLY A 46 31.92 -15.52 -17.25
N ASP A 47 30.77 -15.51 -16.57
CA ASP A 47 29.91 -16.70 -16.50
C ASP A 47 29.23 -16.98 -17.83
N VAL A 48 29.26 -18.25 -18.26
CA VAL A 48 28.40 -18.72 -19.35
C VAL A 48 27.00 -18.95 -18.78
N VAL A 49 26.08 -18.05 -19.12
CA VAL A 49 24.67 -18.13 -18.70
C VAL A 49 23.94 -19.12 -19.60
N SER A 50 23.45 -20.22 -19.02
CA SER A 50 22.64 -21.20 -19.74
C SER A 50 21.15 -20.83 -19.69
N ALA A 51 20.40 -21.25 -20.71
CA ALA A 51 18.96 -21.07 -20.76
C ALA A 51 18.23 -21.70 -19.55
N SER A 52 18.76 -22.81 -19.01
CA SER A 52 18.21 -23.45 -17.80
C SER A 52 18.23 -22.50 -16.60
N LYS A 53 19.38 -21.88 -16.31
CA LYS A 53 19.53 -20.97 -15.16
C LYS A 53 18.64 -19.73 -15.28
N ILE A 54 18.44 -19.24 -16.50
CA ILE A 54 17.51 -18.14 -16.77
C ILE A 54 16.07 -18.58 -16.49
N ASN A 55 15.65 -19.74 -16.99
CA ASN A 55 14.30 -20.25 -16.79
C ASN A 55 14.00 -20.56 -15.31
N GLU A 56 14.98 -21.06 -14.56
CA GLU A 56 14.88 -21.26 -13.10
C GLU A 56 14.65 -19.93 -12.35
N ASN A 57 15.35 -18.86 -12.74
CA ASN A 57 15.13 -17.53 -12.18
C ASN A 57 13.73 -17.00 -12.52
N PHE A 58 13.26 -17.17 -13.76
CA PHE A 58 11.91 -16.75 -14.15
C PHE A 58 10.83 -17.49 -13.36
N SER A 59 10.97 -18.81 -13.20
CA SER A 59 10.02 -19.61 -12.41
C SER A 59 10.00 -19.20 -10.93
N SER A 60 11.18 -18.90 -10.36
CA SER A 60 11.30 -18.40 -8.99
C SER A 60 10.65 -17.04 -8.81
N LEU A 61 10.84 -16.12 -9.76
CA LEU A 61 10.20 -14.80 -9.78
C LEU A 61 8.68 -14.90 -9.95
N GLU A 62 8.21 -15.73 -10.87
CA GLU A 62 6.78 -15.96 -11.08
C GLU A 62 6.10 -16.47 -9.80
N SER A 63 6.72 -17.47 -9.15
CA SER A 63 6.21 -18.03 -7.90
C SER A 63 6.19 -16.99 -6.78
N ALA A 64 7.25 -16.18 -6.67
CA ALA A 64 7.33 -15.12 -5.68
C ALA A 64 6.26 -14.03 -5.88
N ILE A 65 6.02 -13.62 -7.13
CA ILE A 65 5.00 -12.63 -7.47
C ILE A 65 3.59 -13.17 -7.22
N LYS A 66 3.31 -14.42 -7.62
CA LYS A 66 2.02 -15.08 -7.32
C LYS A 66 1.79 -15.29 -5.82
N GLY A 67 2.86 -15.41 -5.05
CA GLY A 67 2.83 -15.57 -3.60
C GLY A 67 2.64 -14.27 -2.82
N ILE A 68 2.66 -13.11 -3.47
CA ILE A 68 2.34 -11.83 -2.79
C ILE A 68 0.87 -11.90 -2.37
N PRO A 69 0.56 -11.88 -1.06
CA PRO A 69 -0.81 -11.85 -0.59
C PRO A 69 -1.43 -10.52 -1.02
N LEU A 70 -2.29 -10.57 -2.04
CA LEU A 70 -3.12 -9.45 -2.45
C LEU A 70 -4.48 -9.64 -1.82
N GLY A 71 -5.02 -8.55 -1.25
CA GLY A 71 -6.25 -8.59 -0.52
C GLY A 71 -7.42 -9.08 -1.39
N THR A 72 -8.21 -10.02 -0.89
CA THR A 72 -9.45 -10.45 -1.53
C THR A 72 -10.64 -9.73 -0.90
N TYR A 73 -11.56 -9.23 -1.71
CA TYR A 73 -12.78 -8.56 -1.23
C TYR A 73 -13.54 -9.45 -0.26
N CYS A 74 -13.78 -8.93 0.95
CA CYS A 74 -14.41 -9.65 2.05
C CYS A 74 -15.71 -8.99 2.53
N GLY A 75 -15.97 -7.74 2.13
CA GLY A 75 -17.19 -7.04 2.49
C GLY A 75 -17.10 -5.53 2.30
N SER A 76 -18.13 -4.83 2.74
CA SER A 76 -18.17 -3.36 2.76
C SER A 76 -18.49 -2.84 4.14
N SER A 77 -17.83 -1.76 4.53
CA SER A 77 -18.16 -1.06 5.77
C SER A 77 -19.44 -0.23 5.66
N SER A 78 -19.90 0.31 6.80
CA SER A 78 -20.94 1.32 6.85
C SER A 78 -20.56 2.58 6.06
N ALA A 79 -21.54 3.21 5.42
CA ALA A 79 -21.31 4.40 4.63
C ALA A 79 -20.78 5.58 5.45
N SER A 80 -19.80 6.30 4.90
CA SER A 80 -19.24 7.53 5.46
C SER A 80 -18.87 8.50 4.34
N THR A 81 -18.75 9.77 4.70
CA THR A 81 -18.08 10.76 3.86
C THR A 81 -16.56 10.62 3.95
N GLY A 82 -15.84 11.35 3.11
CA GLY A 82 -14.38 11.43 3.11
C GLY A 82 -13.76 11.91 4.43
N ASN A 83 -14.54 12.44 5.38
CA ASN A 83 -14.09 12.74 6.74
C ASN A 83 -14.31 11.54 7.69
N ALA A 84 -13.75 10.39 7.33
CA ALA A 84 -13.88 9.15 8.10
C ALA A 84 -12.88 9.06 9.28
N GLY A 85 -12.06 10.10 9.50
CA GLY A 85 -11.21 10.28 10.68
C GLY A 85 -9.76 9.84 10.48
N SER A 86 -9.46 8.93 9.56
CA SER A 86 -8.13 8.58 9.01
C SER A 86 -8.17 7.18 8.38
N TYR A 87 -7.06 6.77 7.76
CA TYR A 87 -6.82 5.36 7.40
C TYR A 87 -6.98 4.38 8.57
N THR A 88 -6.54 4.75 9.77
CA THR A 88 -6.67 3.89 10.96
C THR A 88 -8.14 3.67 11.33
N ALA A 89 -8.95 4.73 11.27
CA ALA A 89 -10.39 4.64 11.54
C ALA A 89 -11.10 3.77 10.49
N ILE A 90 -10.75 3.93 9.21
CA ILE A 90 -11.34 3.10 8.16
C ILE A 90 -10.88 1.66 8.25
N LYS A 91 -9.62 1.41 8.62
CA LYS A 91 -9.15 0.05 8.91
C LYS A 91 -10.06 -0.60 9.95
N ALA A 92 -10.38 0.07 11.05
CA ALA A 92 -11.30 -0.46 12.07
C ALA A 92 -12.71 -0.76 11.52
N LEU A 93 -13.20 0.06 10.59
CA LEU A 93 -14.46 -0.23 9.89
C LEU A 93 -14.35 -1.51 9.05
N CYS A 94 -13.24 -1.72 8.34
CA CYS A 94 -13.01 -2.92 7.54
C CYS A 94 -12.76 -4.17 8.40
N THR A 95 -12.05 -4.05 9.52
CA THR A 95 -11.89 -5.18 10.46
C THR A 95 -13.23 -5.63 11.02
N THR A 96 -14.15 -4.69 11.23
CA THR A 96 -15.51 -4.99 11.66
C THR A 96 -16.31 -5.63 10.53
N ALA A 97 -16.29 -5.05 9.33
CA ALA A 97 -17.04 -5.53 8.17
C ALA A 97 -16.65 -6.96 7.76
N CYS A 98 -15.37 -7.30 7.85
CA CYS A 98 -14.85 -8.62 7.46
C CYS A 98 -14.58 -9.56 8.63
N GLY A 99 -14.83 -9.14 9.87
CA GLY A 99 -14.60 -9.95 11.08
C GLY A 99 -13.13 -10.38 11.26
N ASN A 100 -12.17 -9.62 10.76
CA ASN A 100 -10.75 -10.00 10.75
C ASN A 100 -9.83 -8.79 10.91
N SER A 101 -8.86 -8.87 11.83
CA SER A 101 -7.94 -7.77 12.18
C SER A 101 -6.97 -7.35 11.08
N ASN A 102 -6.76 -8.20 10.09
CA ASN A 102 -5.89 -7.92 8.95
C ASN A 102 -6.63 -7.16 7.84
N ALA A 103 -7.95 -7.02 7.92
CA ALA A 103 -8.71 -6.35 6.88
C ALA A 103 -8.29 -4.89 6.70
N HIS A 104 -8.28 -4.44 5.44
CA HIS A 104 -7.94 -3.08 5.02
C HIS A 104 -8.90 -2.59 3.94
N VAL A 105 -8.80 -1.30 3.59
CA VAL A 105 -9.54 -0.76 2.44
C VAL A 105 -8.94 -1.31 1.16
N CYS A 106 -9.77 -1.89 0.30
CA CYS A 106 -9.31 -2.42 -0.97
C CYS A 106 -8.69 -1.34 -1.86
N THR A 107 -7.58 -1.69 -2.49
CA THR A 107 -7.08 -1.01 -3.67
C THR A 107 -8.02 -1.27 -4.86
N GLY A 108 -8.00 -0.41 -5.89
CA GLY A 108 -8.68 -0.74 -7.15
C GLY A 108 -8.16 -2.04 -7.81
N HIS A 109 -6.88 -2.38 -7.61
CA HIS A 109 -6.27 -3.60 -8.13
C HIS A 109 -6.81 -4.87 -7.44
N GLU A 110 -6.95 -4.83 -6.11
CA GLU A 110 -7.50 -5.91 -5.30
C GLU A 110 -8.96 -6.18 -5.65
N MET A 111 -9.72 -5.13 -5.95
CA MET A 111 -11.09 -5.26 -6.45
C MET A 111 -11.13 -5.97 -7.82
N ALA A 112 -10.28 -5.56 -8.75
CA ALA A 112 -10.22 -6.19 -10.08
C ALA A 112 -9.82 -7.67 -9.99
N LEU A 113 -8.82 -8.01 -9.17
CA LEU A 113 -8.41 -9.39 -8.94
C LEU A 113 -9.51 -10.22 -8.25
N SER A 114 -10.20 -9.65 -7.27
CA SER A 114 -11.32 -10.32 -6.60
C SER A 114 -12.40 -10.70 -7.62
N GLN A 115 -12.76 -9.80 -8.55
CA GLN A 115 -13.70 -10.11 -9.62
C GLN A 115 -13.18 -11.20 -10.57
N GLN A 116 -11.91 -11.13 -10.96
CA GLN A 116 -11.28 -12.15 -11.82
C GLN A 116 -11.29 -13.54 -11.17
N ASN A 117 -11.17 -13.60 -9.84
CA ASN A 117 -11.26 -14.82 -9.06
C ASN A 117 -12.71 -15.25 -8.75
N GLY A 118 -13.71 -14.61 -9.36
CA GLY A 118 -15.12 -14.96 -9.22
C GLY A 118 -15.78 -14.45 -7.93
N VAL A 119 -15.11 -13.57 -7.17
CA VAL A 119 -15.72 -12.94 -6.00
C VAL A 119 -16.75 -11.92 -6.46
N ALA A 120 -18.00 -12.12 -6.02
CA ALA A 120 -19.09 -11.21 -6.31
C ALA A 120 -18.86 -9.89 -5.56
N ILE A 121 -18.52 -8.84 -6.29
CA ILE A 121 -18.47 -7.48 -5.75
C ILE A 121 -19.82 -6.83 -5.98
N PRO A 122 -20.47 -6.29 -4.94
CA PRO A 122 -21.77 -5.66 -5.11
C PRO A 122 -21.69 -4.48 -6.08
N ALA A 123 -22.73 -4.30 -6.89
CA ALA A 123 -22.82 -3.24 -7.91
C ALA A 123 -22.90 -1.82 -7.33
N ILE A 124 -22.82 -1.69 -5.99
CA ILE A 124 -22.86 -0.41 -5.31
C ILE A 124 -21.52 0.33 -5.45
N THR A 125 -21.63 1.64 -5.43
CA THR A 125 -20.49 2.56 -5.54
C THR A 125 -19.69 2.57 -4.24
N LEU A 126 -18.65 1.72 -4.12
CA LEU A 126 -17.78 1.65 -2.94
C LEU A 126 -16.54 2.52 -3.11
N TRP A 127 -16.07 3.12 -2.01
CA TRP A 127 -14.75 3.71 -1.94
C TRP A 127 -13.66 2.64 -2.03
N THR A 128 -12.69 2.89 -2.91
CA THR A 128 -11.41 2.18 -2.95
C THR A 128 -10.29 3.17 -2.65
N VAL A 129 -9.15 2.70 -2.16
CA VAL A 129 -7.98 3.56 -1.94
C VAL A 129 -7.17 3.70 -3.22
N SER A 130 -6.77 4.92 -3.52
CA SER A 130 -5.98 5.27 -4.71
C SER A 130 -4.47 5.16 -4.49
N TYR A 131 -3.98 5.23 -3.24
CA TYR A 131 -2.58 5.19 -2.79
C TYR A 131 -1.66 6.29 -3.34
N LEU A 132 -1.99 6.84 -4.50
CA LEU A 132 -1.22 7.85 -5.20
C LEU A 132 -2.10 9.07 -5.42
N GLN A 133 -1.52 10.23 -5.14
CA GLN A 133 -2.10 11.49 -5.54
C GLN A 133 -1.83 11.67 -7.03
N VAL A 134 -2.86 11.52 -7.87
CA VAL A 134 -2.73 11.68 -9.32
C VAL A 134 -3.23 13.07 -9.69
N ASP A 135 -2.40 13.81 -10.42
CA ASP A 135 -2.84 15.05 -11.07
C ASP A 135 -3.65 14.69 -12.31
N ASN A 136 -4.94 15.04 -12.30
CA ASN A 136 -5.80 14.96 -13.47
C ASN A 136 -6.26 16.37 -13.85
N ALA A 137 -5.69 16.92 -14.93
CA ALA A 137 -6.01 18.26 -15.44
C ALA A 137 -5.81 19.39 -14.41
N GLY A 138 -4.78 19.30 -13.57
CA GLY A 138 -4.46 20.28 -12.52
C GLY A 138 -5.18 20.03 -11.19
N ALA A 139 -5.94 18.94 -11.08
CA ALA A 139 -6.65 18.56 -9.87
C ALA A 139 -6.02 17.32 -9.22
N LEU A 140 -5.69 17.44 -7.95
CA LEU A 140 -5.13 16.34 -7.17
C LEU A 140 -6.25 15.40 -6.72
N VAL A 141 -6.37 14.25 -7.38
CA VAL A 141 -7.17 13.13 -6.88
C VAL A 141 -6.43 12.57 -5.68
N SER A 142 -7.08 12.58 -4.52
CA SER A 142 -6.50 12.06 -3.28
C SER A 142 -7.53 11.22 -2.56
N ASP A 143 -7.10 10.43 -1.60
CA ASP A 143 -7.96 9.74 -0.65
C ASP A 143 -8.60 10.72 0.35
N CYS A 144 -9.22 11.80 -0.13
CA CYS A 144 -9.85 12.86 0.68
C CYS A 144 -8.91 13.45 1.75
N ASN A 145 -7.68 13.77 1.35
CA ASN A 145 -6.60 14.19 2.24
C ASN A 145 -6.35 13.18 3.38
N GLY A 146 -6.23 11.89 3.02
CA GLY A 146 -6.04 10.81 4.01
C GLY A 146 -7.29 10.54 4.85
N TRP A 147 -8.46 10.75 4.25
CA TRP A 147 -9.78 10.53 4.81
C TRP A 147 -10.11 11.46 5.99
N THR A 148 -9.63 12.70 5.90
CA THR A 148 -9.84 13.76 6.89
C THR A 148 -10.66 14.93 6.33
N SER A 149 -11.12 14.85 5.08
CA SER A 149 -11.86 15.92 4.42
C SER A 149 -13.15 15.41 3.81
N ASN A 150 -14.25 16.11 4.04
CA ASN A 150 -15.53 15.92 3.35
C ASN A 150 -15.82 17.03 2.33
N SER A 151 -14.78 17.79 1.94
CA SER A 151 -14.93 18.96 1.08
C SER A 151 -15.37 18.55 -0.33
N ALA A 152 -16.44 19.18 -0.81
CA ALA A 152 -16.88 19.00 -2.19
C ALA A 152 -15.89 19.58 -3.22
N ALA A 153 -14.93 20.39 -2.78
CA ALA A 153 -13.88 20.94 -3.64
C ALA A 153 -12.69 19.98 -3.83
N VAL A 154 -12.56 18.95 -3.00
CA VAL A 154 -11.49 17.95 -3.08
C VAL A 154 -11.95 16.79 -3.96
N TYR A 155 -11.06 16.33 -4.83
CA TYR A 155 -11.28 15.12 -5.61
C TYR A 155 -11.02 13.93 -4.70
N GLY A 156 -12.09 13.18 -4.43
CA GLY A 156 -12.01 11.94 -3.69
C GLY A 156 -11.54 10.79 -4.57
N PRO A 157 -11.21 9.64 -3.97
CA PRO A 157 -10.74 8.51 -4.76
C PRO A 157 -11.83 7.89 -5.63
N ILE A 158 -11.42 6.93 -6.45
CA ILE A 158 -12.32 6.26 -7.38
C ILE A 158 -13.34 5.47 -6.57
N HIS A 159 -14.59 5.84 -6.75
CA HIS A 159 -15.77 5.16 -6.22
C HIS A 159 -16.66 4.86 -7.42
N ASN A 160 -16.26 3.89 -8.25
CA ASN A 160 -17.06 3.15 -9.24
C ASN A 160 -16.09 2.27 -10.05
N ILE A 161 -16.52 1.08 -10.47
CA ILE A 161 -15.81 0.28 -11.49
C ILE A 161 -15.75 1.06 -12.83
N SER A 162 -16.65 2.04 -13.03
CA SER A 162 -16.70 2.93 -14.19
C SER A 162 -15.70 4.12 -14.18
N GLY A 163 -14.86 4.28 -13.16
CA GLY A 163 -13.64 5.10 -13.27
C GLY A 163 -13.72 6.62 -13.07
N TYR A 164 -14.73 7.18 -12.38
CA TYR A 164 -14.77 8.63 -12.13
C TYR A 164 -14.49 9.00 -10.66
N GLY A 165 -13.25 9.38 -10.37
CA GLY A 165 -12.94 10.27 -9.24
C GLY A 165 -13.45 11.67 -9.57
N GLY A 166 -14.68 11.99 -9.19
CA GLY A 166 -15.31 13.28 -9.47
C GLY A 166 -15.01 14.32 -8.40
N LYS A 167 -14.99 15.60 -8.80
CA LYS A 167 -15.11 16.73 -7.86
C LYS A 167 -16.39 16.54 -7.04
N GLY A 168 -16.30 16.61 -5.71
CA GLY A 168 -17.42 16.30 -4.84
C GLY A 168 -17.40 14.90 -4.24
N GLY A 169 -16.50 14.02 -4.71
CA GLY A 169 -16.38 12.65 -4.21
C GLY A 169 -16.29 12.60 -2.68
N CYS A 170 -15.45 13.43 -2.06
CA CYS A 170 -15.26 13.41 -0.60
C CYS A 170 -16.51 13.76 0.22
N ASN A 171 -17.51 14.41 -0.39
CA ASN A 171 -18.77 14.70 0.29
C ASN A 171 -19.79 13.56 0.16
N ALA A 172 -19.57 12.60 -0.75
CA ALA A 172 -20.46 11.47 -0.94
C ALA A 172 -20.41 10.51 0.25
N SER A 173 -21.58 10.07 0.71
CA SER A 173 -21.70 9.04 1.76
C SER A 173 -21.75 7.67 1.12
N LEU A 174 -20.63 6.94 1.15
CA LEU A 174 -20.47 5.62 0.53
C LEU A 174 -19.74 4.66 1.48
N GLY A 175 -19.99 3.36 1.35
CA GLY A 175 -19.22 2.33 2.07
C GLY A 175 -17.80 2.20 1.52
N PHE A 176 -16.88 1.72 2.34
CA PHE A 176 -15.53 1.35 1.90
C PHE A 176 -15.52 -0.11 1.49
N ALA A 177 -14.90 -0.41 0.34
CA ALA A 177 -14.60 -1.79 -0.03
C ALA A 177 -13.49 -2.31 0.88
N CYS A 178 -13.70 -3.48 1.48
CA CYS A 178 -12.77 -4.07 2.45
C CYS A 178 -12.20 -5.38 1.91
N CYS A 179 -10.89 -5.56 2.08
CA CYS A 179 -10.11 -6.67 1.55
C CYS A 179 -9.30 -7.35 2.66
N LEU A 180 -8.94 -8.62 2.44
CA LEU A 180 -8.14 -9.47 3.33
C LEU A 180 -6.95 -10.12 2.63
#